data_AF-A0A954U3B3-F1
#
_entry.id   AF-A0A954U3B3-F1
#
_cell.length_a   1.000
_cell.length_b   1.000
_cell.length_c   1.000
_cell.angle_alpha   90.00
_cell.angle_beta   90.00
_cell.angle_gamma   90.00
#
_symmetry.space_group_name_H-M   'P 1'
#
loop_
_entity.id
_entity.type
_entity.pdbx_description
1 polymer ?
#
loop_
_entity_poly.entity_id
_entity_poly.type
_entity_poly.pdbx_seq_one_letter_code
_entity_poly.pdbx_strand_id
1 'polypeptide(L)'
;MSADSAIATDISRDEPSAFDGLTVEQQQRLTAVLDAYLASLERNAPLRLESLVAEHPDLAEPLAFYVHSLVELHDAAAGFQAPQPTPDTPDGEEDTARRLGDFELIREVGRGGMGVVYEARQISLSRRVALKVLPFAAVLDSRQIARFKNEATAAAQLHHPHIAPVFAVGSERGVYYYAMQFIDGQPLDRAIAELRQRQSARVSTFGSEAKP
;
A
#
# COMPACT_ATOMS: atom_id res chain seq x y z
N MET A 1 -36.20 5.67 -4.57
CA MET A 1 -35.33 5.92 -5.74
C MET A 1 -34.01 5.24 -5.45
N SER A 2 -33.83 4.07 -6.06
CA SER A 2 -32.70 3.17 -5.86
C SER A 2 -31.52 3.66 -6.70
N ALA A 3 -30.38 3.92 -6.07
CA ALA A 3 -29.09 3.99 -6.75
C ALA A 3 -28.42 2.64 -6.54
N ASP A 4 -28.72 1.73 -7.47
CA ASP A 4 -28.20 0.37 -7.54
C ASP A 4 -27.07 0.34 -8.59
N SER A 5 -26.06 -0.49 -8.32
CA SER A 5 -25.03 -0.96 -9.27
C SER A 5 -23.97 0.03 -9.81
N ALA A 6 -22.79 0.04 -9.19
CA ALA A 6 -21.51 0.34 -9.88
C ALA A 6 -20.24 -0.17 -9.14
N ILE A 7 -20.29 -1.25 -8.36
CA ILE A 7 -19.08 -1.83 -7.69
C ILE A 7 -18.73 -3.22 -8.25
N ALA A 8 -19.01 -3.45 -9.53
CA ALA A 8 -18.58 -4.66 -10.22
C ALA A 8 -17.59 -4.28 -11.32
N THR A 9 -16.35 -3.95 -10.92
CA THR A 9 -15.23 -4.17 -11.85
C THR A 9 -14.82 -5.61 -11.65
N ASP A 10 -15.18 -6.40 -12.66
CA ASP A 10 -14.99 -7.83 -12.79
C ASP A 10 -13.57 -8.27 -12.42
N ILE A 11 -13.46 -9.12 -11.40
CA ILE A 11 -12.21 -9.67 -10.86
C ILE A 11 -11.72 -10.87 -11.72
N SER A 12 -12.33 -11.08 -12.91
CA SER A 12 -12.17 -12.30 -13.71
C SER A 12 -11.49 -12.09 -15.07
N ARG A 13 -10.66 -11.06 -15.24
CA ARG A 13 -9.67 -11.11 -16.33
C ARG A 13 -8.44 -11.85 -15.82
N ASP A 14 -8.30 -13.08 -16.31
CA ASP A 14 -7.04 -13.83 -16.38
C ASP A 14 -5.98 -12.97 -17.09
N GLU A 15 -5.41 -12.00 -16.38
CA GLU A 15 -4.14 -11.41 -16.74
C GLU A 15 -3.07 -12.49 -16.50
N PRO A 16 -2.14 -12.72 -17.44
CA PRO A 16 -1.06 -13.65 -17.23
C PRO A 16 -0.30 -13.20 -15.98
N SER A 17 -0.39 -14.04 -14.94
CA SER A 17 0.43 -13.93 -13.76
C SER A 17 1.88 -13.85 -14.24
N ALA A 18 2.64 -12.80 -13.88
CA ALA A 18 4.06 -12.73 -14.30
C ALA A 18 4.95 -13.80 -13.60
N PHE A 19 4.31 -14.77 -12.96
CA PHE A 19 4.88 -16.03 -12.49
C PHE A 19 4.60 -17.22 -13.40
N ASP A 20 3.91 -17.02 -14.53
CA ASP A 20 3.71 -18.08 -15.51
C ASP A 20 5.08 -18.57 -15.98
N GLY A 21 5.38 -19.83 -15.65
CA GLY A 21 6.66 -20.48 -15.93
C GLY A 21 7.68 -20.48 -14.78
N LEU A 22 7.41 -19.84 -13.63
CA LEU A 22 8.31 -19.89 -12.45
C LEU A 22 8.00 -21.07 -11.52
N THR A 23 9.06 -21.73 -11.04
CA THR A 23 8.94 -22.78 -10.02
C THR A 23 8.59 -22.18 -8.64
N VAL A 24 8.07 -23.02 -7.73
CA VAL A 24 7.77 -22.60 -6.35
C VAL A 24 9.00 -22.04 -5.62
N GLU A 25 10.18 -22.60 -5.87
CA GLU A 25 11.43 -22.11 -5.27
C GLU A 25 11.82 -20.73 -5.82
N GLN A 26 11.68 -20.52 -7.13
CA GLN A 26 11.90 -19.24 -7.78
C GLN A 26 10.95 -18.17 -7.29
N GLN A 27 9.68 -18.53 -7.14
CA GLN A 27 8.66 -17.67 -6.53
C GLN A 27 9.05 -17.26 -5.11
N GLN A 28 9.47 -18.20 -4.25
CA GLN A 28 9.91 -17.88 -2.88
C GLN A 28 11.16 -17.00 -2.84
N ARG A 29 12.09 -17.17 -3.78
CA ARG A 29 13.30 -16.35 -3.86
C ARG A 29 12.99 -14.94 -4.35
N LEU A 30 12.16 -14.82 -5.39
CA LEU A 30 11.66 -13.55 -5.92
C LEU A 30 10.93 -12.74 -4.84
N THR A 31 10.07 -13.41 -4.05
CA THR A 31 9.41 -12.87 -2.85
C THR A 31 10.41 -12.17 -1.92
N ALA A 32 11.42 -12.92 -1.46
CA ALA A 32 12.36 -12.45 -0.46
C ALA A 32 13.19 -11.26 -0.95
N VAL A 33 13.56 -11.28 -2.23
CA VAL A 33 14.32 -10.20 -2.87
C VAL A 33 13.49 -8.92 -2.96
N LEU A 34 12.22 -9.02 -3.35
CA LEU A 34 11.35 -7.85 -3.48
C LEU A 34 10.95 -7.26 -2.12
N ASP A 35 10.81 -8.08 -1.08
CA ASP A 35 10.67 -7.60 0.30
C ASP A 35 11.91 -6.84 0.79
N ALA A 36 13.10 -7.41 0.54
CA ALA A 36 14.36 -6.75 0.87
C ALA A 36 14.52 -5.43 0.10
N TYR A 37 14.10 -5.40 -1.16
CA TYR A 37 14.07 -4.21 -2.00
C TYR A 37 13.15 -3.14 -1.43
N LEU A 38 11.90 -3.49 -1.11
CA LEU A 38 10.95 -2.59 -0.47
C LEU A 38 11.48 -2.01 0.84
N ALA A 39 12.02 -2.86 1.71
CA ALA A 39 12.62 -2.41 2.96
C ALA A 39 13.84 -1.48 2.73
N SER A 40 14.55 -1.64 1.60
CA SER A 40 15.68 -0.78 1.24
C SER A 40 15.24 0.60 0.76
N LEU A 41 14.11 0.68 0.05
CA LEU A 41 13.48 1.94 -0.33
C LEU A 41 13.07 2.75 0.92
N GLU A 42 12.47 2.10 1.92
CA GLU A 42 12.10 2.75 3.19
C GLU A 42 13.29 3.39 3.92
N ARG A 43 14.49 2.81 3.77
CA ARG A 43 15.71 3.33 4.38
C ARG A 43 16.40 4.42 3.54
N ASN A 44 15.77 4.88 2.45
CA ASN A 44 16.37 5.76 1.44
C ASN A 44 17.73 5.24 0.93
N ALA A 45 17.87 3.92 0.87
CA ALA A 45 19.08 3.24 0.45
C ALA A 45 18.71 2.05 -0.45
N PRO A 46 18.12 2.30 -1.63
CA PRO A 46 17.66 1.25 -2.52
C PRO A 46 18.78 0.29 -2.89
N LEU A 47 18.49 -1.01 -2.84
CA LEU A 47 19.36 -2.02 -3.44
C LEU A 47 19.47 -1.75 -4.95
N ARG A 48 20.59 -2.12 -5.56
CA ARG A 48 20.78 -1.92 -7.01
C ARG A 48 20.12 -3.06 -7.78
N LEU A 49 19.30 -2.74 -8.78
CA LEU A 49 18.63 -3.74 -9.61
C LEU A 49 19.66 -4.64 -10.30
N GLU A 50 20.78 -4.08 -10.76
CA GLU A 50 21.86 -4.84 -11.41
C GLU A 50 22.45 -5.89 -10.46
N SER A 51 22.58 -5.56 -9.17
CA SER A 51 23.06 -6.50 -8.16
C SER A 51 22.05 -7.62 -7.90
N LEU A 52 20.76 -7.28 -7.81
CA LEU A 52 19.69 -8.27 -7.63
C LEU A 52 19.59 -9.24 -8.82
N VAL A 53 19.71 -8.72 -10.05
CA VAL A 53 19.70 -9.53 -11.27
C VAL A 53 20.96 -10.40 -11.39
N ALA A 54 22.12 -9.91 -10.97
CA ALA A 54 23.36 -10.69 -10.97
C ALA A 54 23.33 -11.84 -9.96
N GLU A 55 22.71 -11.64 -8.79
CA GLU A 55 22.54 -12.68 -7.76
C GLU A 55 21.44 -13.69 -8.11
N HIS A 56 20.47 -13.29 -8.94
CA HIS A 56 19.32 -14.10 -9.35
C HIS A 56 19.04 -14.02 -10.86
N PRO A 57 19.95 -14.53 -11.71
CA PRO A 57 19.85 -14.40 -13.16
C PRO A 57 18.62 -15.12 -13.74
N ASP A 58 18.14 -16.16 -13.07
CA ASP A 58 16.92 -16.90 -13.42
C ASP A 58 15.62 -16.13 -13.09
N LEU A 59 15.73 -15.02 -12.38
CA LEU A 59 14.63 -14.12 -12.00
C LEU A 59 14.78 -12.72 -12.64
N ALA A 60 15.68 -12.55 -13.61
CA ALA A 60 16.04 -11.24 -14.13
C ALA A 60 14.84 -10.45 -14.70
N GLU A 61 14.06 -11.09 -15.56
CA GLU A 61 12.88 -10.50 -16.21
C GLU A 61 11.79 -10.11 -15.20
N PRO A 62 11.33 -11.00 -14.29
CA PRO A 62 10.35 -10.62 -13.29
C PRO A 62 10.90 -9.58 -12.30
N LEU A 63 12.16 -9.68 -11.86
CA LEU A 63 12.77 -8.67 -10.97
C LEU A 63 12.75 -7.28 -11.60
N ALA A 64 13.14 -7.14 -12.87
CA ALA A 64 13.14 -5.86 -13.55
C ALA A 64 11.71 -5.27 -13.65
N PHE A 65 10.73 -6.08 -14.01
CA PHE A 65 9.32 -5.67 -14.10
C PHE A 65 8.77 -5.15 -12.76
N TYR A 66 9.03 -5.88 -11.67
CA TYR A 66 8.47 -5.55 -10.36
C TYR A 66 9.24 -4.46 -9.63
N VAL A 67 10.57 -4.46 -9.69
CA VAL A 67 11.38 -3.39 -9.11
C VAL A 67 11.00 -2.05 -9.73
N HIS A 68 10.82 -1.98 -11.06
CA HIS A 68 10.38 -0.75 -11.71
C HIS A 68 9.03 -0.25 -11.14
N SER A 69 8.06 -1.16 -10.99
CA SER A 69 6.75 -0.83 -10.42
C SER A 69 6.84 -0.37 -8.95
N LEU A 70 7.74 -0.95 -8.15
CA LEU A 70 7.92 -0.59 -6.74
C LEU A 70 8.68 0.72 -6.56
N VAL A 71 9.65 1.01 -7.43
CA VAL A 71 10.35 2.30 -7.48
C VAL A 71 9.38 3.40 -7.86
N GLU A 72 8.58 3.21 -8.91
CA GLU A 72 7.53 4.16 -9.29
C GLU A 72 6.62 4.43 -8.08
N LEU A 73 6.10 3.38 -7.44
CA LEU A 73 5.25 3.48 -6.25
C LEU A 73 5.92 4.24 -5.09
N HIS A 74 7.22 4.04 -4.90
CA HIS A 74 7.98 4.64 -3.80
C HIS A 74 8.39 6.08 -4.09
N ASP A 75 8.98 6.36 -5.25
CA ASP A 75 9.38 7.71 -5.69
C ASP A 75 8.17 8.63 -5.75
N ALA A 76 7.02 8.09 -6.15
CA ALA A 76 5.74 8.76 -6.02
C ALA A 76 5.51 9.28 -4.61
N ALA A 77 5.59 8.40 -3.62
CA ALA A 77 5.38 8.71 -2.21
C ALA A 77 6.52 9.52 -1.57
N ALA A 78 7.74 9.46 -2.12
CA ALA A 78 8.92 10.18 -1.62
C ALA A 78 9.04 11.62 -2.16
N GLY A 79 8.47 11.91 -3.34
CA GLY A 79 8.40 13.25 -3.95
C GLY A 79 7.54 14.29 -3.20
N PHE A 80 7.09 13.98 -1.98
CA PHE A 80 6.21 14.80 -1.15
C PHE A 80 6.92 15.79 -0.21
N GLN A 81 8.15 16.19 -0.52
CA GLN A 81 8.51 17.59 -0.28
C GLN A 81 7.82 18.40 -1.37
N ALA A 82 6.65 18.96 -1.04
CA ALA A 82 5.85 19.78 -1.95
C ALA A 82 6.74 20.68 -2.81
N PRO A 83 6.74 20.55 -4.15
CA PRO A 83 7.28 21.60 -4.98
C PRO A 83 6.45 22.84 -4.66
N GLN A 84 7.08 23.91 -4.20
CA GLN A 84 6.43 25.20 -4.33
C GLN A 84 6.17 25.41 -5.83
N PRO A 85 4.95 25.80 -6.23
CA PRO A 85 4.68 26.07 -7.63
C PRO A 85 5.61 27.21 -8.05
N THR A 86 6.62 26.89 -8.85
CA THR A 86 7.40 27.90 -9.56
C THR A 86 6.74 28.10 -10.93
N PRO A 87 6.63 29.33 -11.44
CA PRO A 87 5.75 29.64 -12.57
C PRO A 87 6.27 29.15 -13.94
N ASP A 88 7.39 28.42 -14.00
CA ASP A 88 8.20 28.29 -15.22
C ASP A 88 8.45 26.85 -15.70
N THR A 89 7.72 25.84 -15.23
CA THR A 89 7.85 24.49 -15.81
C THR A 89 6.90 24.33 -17.00
N PRO A 90 7.39 24.01 -18.22
CA PRO A 90 6.54 23.84 -19.40
C PRO A 90 5.59 22.65 -19.21
N ASP A 91 4.33 22.85 -19.56
CA ASP A 91 3.30 21.81 -19.65
C ASP A 91 3.79 20.64 -20.52
N GLY A 92 3.91 19.42 -19.97
CA GLY A 92 4.04 18.25 -20.85
C GLY A 92 4.59 16.93 -20.33
N GLU A 93 5.24 16.85 -19.17
CA GLU A 93 5.64 15.56 -18.60
C GLU A 93 4.67 15.16 -17.49
N GLU A 94 3.58 14.47 -17.87
CA GLU A 94 2.69 13.85 -16.90
C GLU A 94 3.49 12.84 -16.06
N ASP A 95 3.51 13.11 -14.76
CA ASP A 95 4.13 12.38 -13.66
C ASP A 95 3.53 10.96 -13.50
N THR A 96 3.80 10.07 -14.46
CA THR A 96 3.30 8.68 -14.48
C THR A 96 3.86 7.84 -13.35
N ALA A 97 5.00 8.22 -12.78
CA ALA A 97 5.58 7.55 -11.62
C ALA A 97 4.62 7.58 -10.42
N ARG A 98 3.72 8.57 -10.33
CA ARG A 98 2.79 8.75 -9.20
C ARG A 98 1.52 7.93 -9.22
N ARG A 99 1.32 7.02 -10.19
CA ARG A 99 0.01 6.42 -10.44
C ARG A 99 0.00 4.89 -10.36
N LEU A 100 -0.98 4.35 -9.65
CA LEU A 100 -1.41 2.95 -9.73
C LEU A 100 -2.81 2.92 -10.34
N GLY A 101 -2.91 2.70 -11.65
CA GLY A 101 -4.16 2.79 -12.39
C GLY A 101 -4.80 4.18 -12.27
N ASP A 102 -6.05 4.23 -11.79
CA ASP A 102 -6.84 5.46 -11.57
C ASP A 102 -6.48 6.20 -10.26
N PHE A 103 -5.44 5.75 -9.54
CA PHE A 103 -5.06 6.30 -8.25
C PHE A 103 -3.70 6.98 -8.29
N GLU A 104 -3.68 8.27 -8.01
CA GLU A 104 -2.46 9.03 -7.75
C GLU A 104 -2.09 8.89 -6.27
N LEU A 105 -0.89 8.39 -5.97
CA LEU A 105 -0.44 8.17 -4.60
C LEU A 105 0.04 9.48 -3.98
N ILE A 106 -0.41 9.74 -2.75
CA ILE A 106 -0.10 10.97 -2.01
C ILE A 106 0.94 10.73 -0.91
N ARG A 107 0.82 9.66 -0.12
CA ARG A 107 1.84 9.32 0.90
C ARG A 107 1.49 7.99 1.55
N GLU A 108 2.48 7.33 2.15
CA GLU A 108 2.21 6.22 3.05
C GLU A 108 1.50 6.71 4.33
N VAL A 109 0.48 5.97 4.77
CA VAL A 109 -0.23 6.24 6.03
C VAL A 109 -0.13 5.10 7.03
N GLY A 110 0.30 3.92 6.60
CA GLY A 110 0.60 2.82 7.50
C GLY A 110 1.05 1.57 6.76
N ARG A 111 1.78 0.71 7.48
CA ARG A 111 2.33 -0.54 6.98
C ARG A 111 2.19 -1.63 8.02
N GLY A 112 1.88 -2.83 7.58
CA GLY A 112 1.78 -4.00 8.45
C GLY A 112 1.93 -5.30 7.67
N GLY A 113 1.77 -6.44 8.35
CA GLY A 113 2.04 -7.76 7.78
C GLY A 113 1.14 -8.19 6.61
N MET A 114 0.16 -7.38 6.21
CA MET A 114 -0.73 -7.64 5.08
C MET A 114 -0.69 -6.53 4.03
N GLY A 115 0.26 -5.60 4.17
CA GLY A 115 0.59 -4.62 3.15
C GLY A 115 0.74 -3.18 3.61
N VAL A 116 0.73 -2.29 2.63
CA VAL A 116 0.96 -0.86 2.79
C VAL A 116 -0.33 -0.12 2.46
N VAL A 117 -0.67 0.88 3.26
CA VAL A 117 -1.80 1.77 3.00
C VAL A 117 -1.24 3.12 2.61
N TYR A 118 -1.67 3.62 1.46
CA TYR A 118 -1.37 4.96 0.98
C TYR A 118 -2.59 5.87 1.11
N GLU A 119 -2.39 7.14 1.44
CA GLU A 119 -3.32 8.18 1.04
C GLU A 119 -3.17 8.35 -0.48
N ALA A 120 -4.28 8.39 -1.21
CA ALA A 120 -4.27 8.54 -2.65
C ALA A 120 -5.44 9.42 -3.11
N ARG A 121 -5.32 10.00 -4.31
CA ARG A 121 -6.40 10.65 -5.03
C ARG A 121 -6.86 9.74 -6.15
N GLN A 122 -8.14 9.36 -6.14
CA GLN A 122 -8.75 8.75 -7.31
C GLN A 122 -9.03 9.84 -8.35
N ILE A 123 -8.44 9.72 -9.53
CA ILE A 123 -8.44 10.79 -10.55
C ILE A 123 -9.84 10.94 -11.15
N SER A 124 -10.45 9.84 -11.59
CA SER A 124 -11.77 9.82 -12.23
C SER A 124 -12.88 10.49 -11.41
N LEU A 125 -12.78 10.43 -10.08
CA LEU A 125 -13.78 10.96 -9.15
C LEU A 125 -13.27 12.14 -8.32
N SER A 126 -12.01 12.55 -8.51
CA SER A 126 -11.36 13.62 -7.75
C SER A 126 -11.56 13.51 -6.23
N ARG A 127 -11.44 12.29 -5.67
CA ARG A 127 -11.66 12.02 -4.24
C ARG A 127 -10.42 11.46 -3.55
N ARG A 128 -10.26 11.80 -2.27
CA ARG A 128 -9.24 11.21 -1.38
C ARG A 128 -9.67 9.83 -0.90
N VAL A 129 -8.76 8.87 -0.96
CA VAL A 129 -8.98 7.48 -0.54
C VAL A 129 -7.78 6.98 0.27
N ALA A 130 -8.03 5.98 1.11
CA ALA A 130 -6.97 5.11 1.61
C ALA A 130 -6.86 3.91 0.65
N LEU A 131 -5.70 3.72 0.04
CA LEU A 131 -5.42 2.66 -0.92
C LEU A 131 -4.53 1.62 -0.24
N LYS A 132 -5.10 0.46 0.13
CA LYS A 132 -4.31 -0.66 0.63
C LYS A 132 -3.76 -1.44 -0.55
N VAL A 133 -2.45 -1.60 -0.57
CA VAL A 133 -1.68 -2.28 -1.59
C VAL A 133 -1.05 -3.51 -0.96
N LEU A 134 -1.22 -4.66 -1.60
CA LEU A 134 -0.59 -5.91 -1.19
C LEU A 134 0.85 -5.94 -1.77
N PRO A 135 1.90 -6.00 -0.93
CA PRO A 135 3.26 -6.13 -1.38
C PRO A 135 3.42 -7.40 -2.19
N PHE A 136 4.31 -7.36 -3.15
CA PHE A 136 4.46 -8.42 -4.12
C PHE A 136 4.84 -9.78 -3.50
N ALA A 137 5.60 -9.77 -2.40
CA ALA A 137 5.88 -10.97 -1.62
C ALA A 137 4.62 -11.69 -1.11
N ALA A 138 3.56 -10.95 -0.82
CA ALA A 138 2.29 -11.49 -0.38
C ALA A 138 1.39 -11.96 -1.53
N VAL A 139 1.72 -11.56 -2.76
CA VAL A 139 1.10 -12.08 -4.00
C VAL A 139 1.60 -13.50 -4.31
N LEU A 140 2.69 -13.93 -3.69
CA LEU A 140 3.29 -15.25 -3.89
C LEU A 140 2.76 -16.32 -2.91
N ASP A 141 2.09 -15.89 -1.85
CA ASP A 141 1.33 -16.76 -0.97
C ASP A 141 -0.16 -16.67 -1.35
N SER A 142 -0.66 -17.72 -2.00
CA SER A 142 -2.09 -17.82 -2.37
C SER A 142 -3.02 -17.65 -1.17
N ARG A 143 -2.57 -17.99 0.05
CA ARG A 143 -3.32 -17.74 1.29
C ARG A 143 -3.39 -16.26 1.63
N GLN A 144 -2.32 -15.50 1.39
CA GLN A 144 -2.32 -14.06 1.63
C GLN A 144 -3.14 -13.31 0.58
N ILE A 145 -3.06 -13.69 -0.70
CA ILE A 145 -3.99 -13.19 -1.73
C ILE A 145 -5.44 -13.50 -1.34
N ALA A 146 -5.73 -14.75 -0.96
CA ALA A 146 -7.08 -15.14 -0.57
C ALA A 146 -7.58 -14.35 0.64
N ARG A 147 -6.72 -14.14 1.65
CA ARG A 147 -7.06 -13.28 2.80
C ARG A 147 -7.32 -11.84 2.37
N PHE A 148 -6.51 -11.29 1.46
CA PHE A 148 -6.67 -9.92 0.96
C PHE A 148 -7.97 -9.75 0.19
N LYS A 149 -8.27 -10.67 -0.73
CA LYS A 149 -9.54 -10.70 -1.47
C LYS A 149 -10.73 -10.86 -0.52
N ASN A 150 -10.61 -11.72 0.50
CA ASN A 150 -11.67 -11.92 1.49
C ASN A 150 -11.89 -10.68 2.36
N GLU A 151 -10.84 -10.00 2.79
CA GLU A 151 -10.93 -8.74 3.56
C GLU A 151 -11.63 -7.67 2.73
N ALA A 152 -11.18 -7.46 1.49
CA ALA A 152 -11.75 -6.48 0.58
C ALA A 152 -13.23 -6.77 0.28
N THR A 153 -13.56 -8.03 0.00
CA THR A 153 -14.94 -8.47 -0.28
C THR A 153 -15.84 -8.32 0.94
N ALA A 154 -15.36 -8.72 2.12
CA ALA A 154 -16.13 -8.59 3.36
C ALA A 154 -16.38 -7.11 3.69
N ALA A 155 -15.36 -6.26 3.57
CA ALA A 155 -15.50 -4.83 3.83
C ALA A 155 -16.39 -4.12 2.80
N ALA A 156 -16.36 -4.54 1.53
CA ALA A 156 -17.24 -4.01 0.48
C ALA A 156 -18.73 -4.35 0.70
N GLN A 157 -19.03 -5.46 1.38
CA GLN A 157 -20.42 -5.84 1.70
C GLN A 157 -20.97 -5.10 2.92
N LEU A 158 -20.12 -4.47 3.74
CA LEU A 158 -20.52 -3.85 4.99
C LEU A 158 -20.85 -2.37 4.80
N HIS A 159 -22.06 -1.99 5.19
CA HIS A 159 -22.53 -0.61 5.20
C HIS A 159 -22.87 -0.19 6.63
N HIS A 160 -21.91 0.42 7.32
CA HIS A 160 -22.09 0.84 8.71
C HIS A 160 -21.29 2.13 9.00
N PRO A 161 -21.81 3.09 9.79
CA PRO A 161 -21.12 4.36 10.11
C PRO A 161 -19.77 4.21 10.84
N HIS A 162 -19.39 3.01 11.26
CA HIS A 162 -18.14 2.72 11.97
C HIS A 162 -17.22 1.76 11.20
N ILE A 163 -17.53 1.51 9.93
CA ILE A 163 -16.71 0.69 9.04
C ILE A 163 -16.41 1.55 7.81
N ALA A 164 -15.13 1.70 7.48
CA ALA A 164 -14.71 2.45 6.32
C ALA A 164 -15.24 1.75 5.04
N PRO A 165 -16.08 2.41 4.23
CA PRO A 165 -16.58 1.81 3.00
C PRO A 165 -15.44 1.53 2.02
N VAL A 166 -15.47 0.34 1.41
CA VAL A 166 -14.60 0.01 0.27
C VAL A 166 -15.29 0.50 -1.00
N PHE A 167 -14.53 1.21 -1.83
CA PHE A 167 -15.03 1.78 -3.06
C PHE A 167 -14.61 1.01 -4.32
N ALA A 168 -13.44 0.38 -4.30
CA ALA A 168 -12.90 -0.35 -5.44
C ALA A 168 -11.94 -1.43 -4.97
N VAL A 169 -11.87 -2.52 -5.73
CA VAL A 169 -10.89 -3.61 -5.60
C VAL A 169 -10.34 -3.87 -6.99
N GLY A 170 -9.04 -4.10 -7.11
CA GLY A 170 -8.44 -4.34 -8.42
C GLY A 170 -7.00 -4.83 -8.33
N SER A 171 -6.41 -4.98 -9.51
CA SER A 171 -4.99 -5.26 -9.68
C SER A 171 -4.49 -4.54 -10.92
N GLU A 172 -3.31 -3.93 -10.82
CA GLU A 172 -2.66 -3.23 -11.91
C GLU A 172 -1.18 -3.64 -11.90
N ARG A 173 -0.62 -4.03 -13.05
CA ARG A 173 0.78 -4.48 -13.18
C ARG A 173 1.19 -5.55 -12.15
N GLY A 174 0.27 -6.47 -11.82
CA GLY A 174 0.49 -7.55 -10.84
C GLY A 174 0.43 -7.10 -9.37
N VAL A 175 0.11 -5.84 -9.10
CA VAL A 175 -0.05 -5.30 -7.74
C VAL A 175 -1.53 -5.26 -7.39
N TYR A 176 -1.93 -6.04 -6.38
CA TYR A 176 -3.31 -6.05 -5.89
C TYR A 176 -3.55 -4.86 -4.95
N TYR A 177 -4.71 -4.23 -5.11
CA TYR A 177 -5.12 -3.11 -4.28
C TYR A 177 -6.62 -3.13 -3.96
N TYR A 178 -7.01 -2.43 -2.91
CA TYR A 178 -8.38 -1.93 -2.75
C TYR A 178 -8.38 -0.51 -2.18
N ALA A 179 -9.32 0.29 -2.67
CA ALA A 179 -9.53 1.68 -2.25
C ALA A 179 -10.70 1.75 -1.27
N MET A 180 -10.50 2.44 -0.15
CA MET A 180 -11.52 2.65 0.88
C MET A 180 -11.56 4.12 1.31
N GLN A 181 -12.56 4.47 2.10
CA GLN A 181 -12.66 5.81 2.68
C GLN A 181 -11.39 6.18 3.43
N PHE A 182 -10.84 7.35 3.10
CA PHE A 182 -9.77 7.95 3.87
C PHE A 182 -10.33 8.52 5.17
N ILE A 183 -9.77 8.11 6.32
CA ILE A 183 -10.15 8.64 7.63
C ILE A 183 -9.04 9.56 8.12
N ASP A 184 -9.37 10.84 8.28
CA ASP A 184 -8.46 11.83 8.86
C ASP A 184 -8.47 11.69 10.39
N GLY A 185 -7.63 10.79 10.89
CA GLY A 185 -7.57 10.43 12.29
C GLY A 185 -6.27 9.70 12.64
N GLN A 186 -6.19 9.22 13.87
CA GLN A 186 -5.01 8.46 14.34
C GLN A 186 -5.29 6.96 14.38
N PRO A 187 -4.27 6.13 14.11
CA PRO A 187 -4.32 4.69 14.36
C PRO A 187 -4.72 4.37 15.80
N LEU A 188 -5.54 3.32 15.98
CA LEU A 188 -6.09 2.94 17.28
C LEU A 188 -5.00 2.47 18.26
N ASP A 189 -4.00 1.77 17.77
CA ASP A 189 -2.85 1.31 18.55
C ASP A 189 -2.08 2.49 19.17
N ARG A 190 -1.86 3.56 18.40
CA ARG A 190 -1.28 4.81 18.88
C ARG A 190 -2.19 5.47 19.92
N ALA A 191 -3.48 5.57 19.65
CA ALA A 191 -4.44 6.13 20.60
C ALA A 191 -4.44 5.36 21.94
N ILE A 192 -4.39 4.02 21.89
CA ILE A 192 -4.30 3.16 23.08
C ILE A 192 -2.98 3.38 23.82
N ALA A 193 -1.86 3.48 23.12
CA ALA A 193 -0.55 3.73 23.73
C ALA A 193 -0.53 5.08 24.48
N GLU A 194 -1.06 6.14 23.85
CA GLU A 194 -1.17 7.47 24.47
C GLU A 194 -2.09 7.44 25.71
N LEU A 195 -3.22 6.72 25.63
CA LEU A 195 -4.13 6.57 26.77
C LEU A 195 -3.47 5.86 27.96
N ARG A 196 -2.70 4.79 27.69
CA ARG A 196 -1.96 4.06 28.75
C ARG A 196 -0.92 4.96 29.43
N GLN A 197 -0.16 5.74 28.66
CA GLN A 197 0.83 6.66 29.21
C GLN A 197 0.19 7.71 30.12
N ARG A 198 -0.95 8.28 29.71
CA ARG A 198 -1.71 9.25 30.53
C ARG A 198 -2.23 8.62 31.82
N GLN A 199 -2.67 7.37 31.78
CA GLN A 199 -3.14 6.66 32.97
C GLN A 199 -2.00 6.38 33.96
N SER A 200 -0.85 5.92 33.47
CA SER A 200 0.34 5.70 34.29
C SER A 200 0.83 6.99 34.96
N ALA A 201 0.87 8.11 34.23
CA ALA A 201 1.27 9.41 34.78
C ALA A 201 0.33 9.91 35.89
N ARG A 202 -0.98 9.67 35.78
CA ARG A 202 -1.97 10.05 36.81
C ARG A 202 -1.82 9.21 38.09
N VAL A 203 -1.43 7.95 38.00
CA VAL A 203 -1.22 7.09 39.16
C VAL A 203 0.06 7.48 39.92
N SER A 204 1.09 7.96 39.23
CA SER A 204 2.34 8.43 39.86
C SER A 204 2.17 9.70 40.69
N THR A 205 1.25 10.59 40.29
CA THR A 205 1.00 11.86 41.01
C THR A 205 0.26 11.66 42.34
N PHE A 206 -0.53 10.59 42.49
CA PHE A 206 -1.26 10.29 43.73
C PHE A 206 -0.48 9.44 44.74
N GLY A 207 0.70 8.92 44.38
CA GLY A 207 1.54 8.09 45.27
C GLY A 207 2.52 8.86 46.17
N SER A 208 2.58 10.20 46.07
CA SER A 208 3.58 11.02 46.78
C SER A 208 3.04 11.76 48.02
N GLU A 209 1.77 11.61 48.39
CA GLU A 209 1.17 12.27 49.57
C GLU A 209 0.54 11.26 50.54
N ALA A 210 1.38 10.50 51.23
CA ALA A 210 1.09 9.94 52.56
C ALA A 210 2.42 9.44 53.16
N LYS A 211 2.94 9.90 54.30
CA LYS A 211 2.58 10.92 55.30
C LYS A 211 3.86 11.11 56.18
N PRO A 212 4.01 12.26 56.88
CA PRO A 212 5.02 12.52 57.93
C PRO A 212 5.17 11.48 59.04
#